data_AF-A0AA40ITB1-F1
#
_entry.id   AF-A0AA40ITB1-F1
#
_cell.length_a   1.000
_cell.length_b   1.000
_cell.length_c   1.000
_cell.angle_alpha   90.00
_cell.angle_beta   90.00
_cell.angle_gamma   90.00
#
_symmetry.space_group_name_H-M   'P 1'
#
loop_
_entity.id
_entity.type
_entity.pdbx_description
1 polymer ?
#
loop_
_entity_poly.entity_id
_entity_poly.type
_entity_poly.pdbx_seq_one_letter_code
_entity_poly.pdbx_strand_id
1 'polypeptide(L)' 'MTLSIKNKKEFKNYVVNSLVERFNFSREAANLLVGENRVIEDIENNPEKAMNFDAEFIAEKLVAKTKLN' A
#
# COMPACT_ATOMS: atom_id res chain seq x y z
N MET A 1 -19.96 3.71 1.09
CA MET A 1 -19.52 2.89 2.24
C MET A 1 -18.13 3.37 2.63
N THR A 2 -18.00 4.06 3.77
CA THR A 2 -16.69 4.52 4.24
C THR A 2 -15.99 3.34 4.89
N LEU A 3 -14.89 2.88 4.31
CA LEU A 3 -14.06 1.83 4.90
C LEU A 3 -13.66 2.27 6.32
N SER A 4 -13.94 1.41 7.30
CA SER A 4 -13.65 1.71 8.70
C SER A 4 -12.15 1.98 8.89
N ILE A 5 -11.78 2.82 9.86
CA ILE A 5 -10.39 3.12 10.22
C ILE A 5 -9.56 1.84 10.45
N LYS A 6 -10.22 0.75 10.85
CA LYS A 6 -9.62 -0.57 11.08
C LYS A 6 -9.10 -1.19 9.78
N ASN A 7 -9.88 -1.11 8.70
CA ASN A 7 -9.51 -1.63 7.39
C ASN A 7 -8.32 -0.85 6.81
N LYS A 8 -8.23 0.46 7.07
CA LYS A 8 -7.11 1.31 6.61
C LYS A 8 -5.76 0.81 7.13
N LYS A 9 -5.72 0.50 8.43
CA LYS A 9 -4.51 -0.03 9.08
C LYS A 9 -4.16 -1.41 8.55
N GLU A 10 -5.17 -2.25 8.30
CA GLU A 10 -4.96 -3.58 7.74
C GLU A 10 -4.41 -3.51 6.31
N PHE A 11 -5.01 -2.70 5.42
CA PHE A 11 -4.50 -2.50 4.05
C PHE A 11 -3.06 -1.98 4.04
N LYS A 12 -2.77 -0.97 4.87
CA LYS A 12 -1.41 -0.45 5.00
C LYS A 12 -0.43 -1.54 5.45
N ASN A 13 -0.79 -2.33 6.45
CA ASN A 13 0.05 -3.42 6.94
C ASN A 13 0.27 -4.50 5.89
N TYR A 14 -0.74 -4.86 5.10
CA TYR A 14 -0.58 -5.83 4.02
C TYR A 14 0.44 -5.36 2.98
N VAL A 15 0.32 -4.12 2.50
CA VAL A 15 1.28 -3.55 1.52
C VAL A 15 2.68 -3.44 2.13
N VAL A 16 2.79 -2.98 3.38
CA VAL A 16 4.09 -2.88 4.08
C VAL A 16 4.74 -4.25 4.23
N ASN A 17 3.98 -5.28 4.59
CA ASN A 17 4.50 -6.63 4.70
C ASN A 17 4.98 -7.16 3.34
N SER A 18 4.21 -6.96 2.26
CA SER A 18 4.64 -7.31 0.90
C SER A 18 5.93 -6.59 0.49
N LEU A 19 6.08 -5.30 0.83
CA LEU A 19 7.31 -4.53 0.58
C LEU A 19 8.53 -5.08 1.35
N VAL A 20 8.32 -5.47 2.61
CA VAL A 20 9.39 -6.04 3.44
C VAL A 20 9.77 -7.44 2.97
N GLU A 21 8.80 -8.33 2.80
CA GLU A 21 9.02 -9.75 2.51
C GLU A 21 9.47 -10.00 1.07
N ARG A 22 8.90 -9.29 0.09
CA ARG A 22 9.19 -9.52 -1.34
C ARG A 22 10.22 -8.58 -1.93
N PHE A 23 10.25 -7.34 -1.46
CA PHE A 23 11.13 -6.31 -2.01
C PHE A 23 12.30 -5.96 -1.10
N ASN A 24 12.41 -6.65 0.04
CA ASN A 24 13.49 -6.51 1.01
C ASN A 24 13.66 -5.07 1.54
N PHE A 25 12.56 -4.30 1.59
CA PHE A 25 12.55 -2.98 2.19
C PHE A 25 12.62 -3.07 3.71
N SER A 26 13.23 -2.07 4.36
CA SER A 26 13.06 -1.92 5.80
C SER A 26 11.62 -1.53 6.11
N ARG A 27 11.10 -1.97 7.27
CA ARG A 27 9.73 -1.64 7.69
C ARG A 27 9.49 -0.13 7.75
N GLU A 28 10.50 0.65 8.14
CA GLU A 28 10.43 2.11 8.13
C GLU A 28 10.32 2.68 6.72
N ALA A 29 11.19 2.24 5.80
CA ALA A 29 11.16 2.68 4.41
C ALA A 29 9.83 2.31 3.74
N ALA A 30 9.35 1.08 3.93
CA ALA A 30 8.05 0.64 3.42
C ALA A 30 6.89 1.48 3.97
N ASN A 31 6.88 1.81 5.27
CA ASN A 31 5.86 2.67 5.86
C ASN A 31 5.88 4.08 5.30
N LEU A 32 7.07 4.62 5.04
CA LEU A 32 7.27 5.93 4.45
C LEU A 32 6.71 5.94 3.02
N LEU A 33 7.09 4.94 2.23
CA LEU A 33 6.74 4.80 0.81
C LEU A 33 5.23 4.63 0.60
N VAL A 34 4.56 3.85 1.45
CA VAL A 34 3.09 3.73 1.44
C VAL A 34 2.41 5.01 1.89
N GLY A 35 2.99 5.71 2.88
CA GLY A 35 2.47 6.99 3.38
C GLY A 35 2.57 8.13 2.36
N GLU A 36 3.73 8.27 1.71
CA GLU A 36 4.01 9.33 0.73
C GLU A 36 3.16 9.18 -0.54
N ASN A 37 2.94 7.95 -0.99
CA ASN A 37 2.21 7.72 -2.24
C ASN A 37 0.68 7.78 -2.11
N ARG A 38 0.15 8.01 -0.89
CA ARG A 38 -1.31 8.09 -0.59
C ARG A 38 -2.14 6.96 -1.19
N VAL A 39 -1.53 5.80 -1.45
CA VAL A 39 -2.20 4.69 -2.17
C VAL A 39 -3.39 4.17 -1.38
N ILE A 40 -3.26 4.14 -0.05
CA ILE A 40 -4.33 3.71 0.85
C ILE A 40 -5.51 4.69 0.79
N GLU A 41 -5.26 6.00 0.72
CA GLU A 41 -6.32 7.01 0.58
C GLU A 41 -7.03 6.92 -0.78
N ASP A 42 -6.30 6.63 -1.86
CA ASP A 42 -6.86 6.42 -3.20
C ASP A 42 -7.72 5.15 -3.26
N ILE A 43 -7.30 4.07 -2.61
CA ILE A 43 -8.09 2.83 -2.49
C ILE A 43 -9.35 3.06 -1.67
N GLU A 44 -9.28 3.84 -0.60
CA GLU A 44 -10.43 4.13 0.25
C GLU A 44 -11.50 4.98 -0.43
N ASN A 45 -11.06 5.98 -1.20
CA ASN A 45 -11.97 6.87 -1.92
C ASN A 45 -12.54 6.22 -3.19
N ASN A 46 -12.03 5.05 -3.58
CA ASN A 46 -12.42 4.37 -4.80
C ASN A 46 -12.87 2.93 -4.50
N PRO A 47 -14.19 2.69 -4.33
CA PRO A 47 -14.71 1.39 -3.90
C PRO A 47 -14.34 0.23 -4.85
N GLU A 48 -14.17 0.50 -6.15
CA GLU A 48 -13.68 -0.52 -7.11
C GLU A 48 -12.24 -0.95 -6.83
N LYS A 49 -11.37 -0.02 -6.41
CA LYS A 49 -9.98 -0.33 -6.05
C LYS A 49 -9.88 -1.05 -4.71
N ALA A 50 -10.77 -0.71 -3.77
CA ALA A 50 -10.88 -1.45 -2.51
C ALA A 50 -11.35 -2.90 -2.72
N MET A 51 -12.28 -3.10 -3.67
CA MET A 51 -12.78 -4.44 -3.99
C MET A 51 -11.75 -5.28 -4.75
N ASN A 52 -10.90 -4.64 -5.56
CA ASN A 52 -9.75 -5.26 -6.24
C ASN A 52 -8.42 -5.02 -5.50
N PHE A 53 -8.46 -4.91 -4.17
CA PHE A 53 -7.26 -4.66 -3.39
C PHE A 53 -6.31 -5.85 -3.47
N ASP A 54 -5.13 -5.61 -4.04
CA ASP A 54 -4.03 -6.56 -4.06
C ASP A 54 -2.77 -5.87 -3.50
N ALA A 55 -2.37 -6.32 -2.31
CA ALA A 55 -1.23 -5.76 -1.60
C ALA A 55 0.10 -5.96 -2.34
N GLU A 56 0.25 -7.08 -3.05
CA GLU A 56 1.48 -7.38 -3.80
C GLU A 56 1.57 -6.52 -5.05
N PHE A 57 0.48 -6.41 -5.81
CA PHE A 57 0.43 -5.54 -6.99
C PHE A 57 0.67 -4.07 -6.62
N ILE A 58 0.10 -3.61 -5.50
CA ILE A 58 0.35 -2.26 -5.00
C ILE A 58 1.82 -2.08 -4.59
N ALA A 59 2.40 -3.05 -3.88
CA ALA A 59 3.81 -3.02 -3.51
C ALA A 59 4.72 -2.97 -4.75
N GLU A 60 4.45 -3.78 -5.76
CA GLU A 60 5.17 -3.77 -7.05
C GLU A 60 5.12 -2.38 -7.71
N LYS A 61 3.93 -1.81 -7.82
CA LYS A 61 3.73 -0.49 -8.42
C LYS A 61 4.46 0.61 -7.64
N LEU A 62 4.47 0.49 -6.32
CA LEU A 62 5.18 1.40 -5.44
C LEU A 62 6.70 1.32 -5.63
N VAL A 63 7.27 0.12 -5.63
CA VAL A 63 8.70 -0.08 -5.89
C VAL A 63 9.10 0.39 -7.28
N ALA A 64 8.28 0.11 -8.30
CA ALA A 64 8.53 0.55 -9.66
C ALA A 64 8.58 2.09 -9.76
N LYS A 65 7.67 2.78 -9.08
CA LYS A 65 7.72 4.25 -8.97
C LYS A 65 8.98 4.75 -8.28
N THR A 66 9.42 4.08 -7.22
CA THR A 66 10.63 4.48 -6.48
C THR A 66 11.91 4.23 -7.27
N LYS A 67 11.96 3.21 -8.13
CA LYS A 67 13.11 2.93 -9.01
C LYS A 67 13.21 3.86 -10.22
N LEU A 68 12.13 4.57 -10.57
CA LEU A 68 12.07 5.51 -11.69
C LEU A 68 12.47 6.94 -11.31
N ASN A 69 12.61 7.23 -10.00
CA ASN A 69 13.14 8.48 -9.45
C ASN A 69 14.61 8.30 -9.05
#